data_AF-A0A7X9HKQ5-F1
#
_entry.id   AF-A0A7X9HKQ5-F1
#
_cell.length_a   1.000
_cell.length_b   1.000
_cell.length_c   1.000
_cell.angle_alpha   90.00
_cell.angle_beta   90.00
_cell.angle_gamma   90.00
#
_symmetry.space_group_name_H-M   'P 1'
#
loop_
_entity.id
_entity.type
_entity.pdbx_description
1 polymer ?
#
loop_
_entity_poly.entity_id
_entity_poly.type
_entity_poly.pdbx_seq_one_letter_code
_entity_poly.pdbx_strand_id
1 'polypeptide(L)'
;MSDLNVSSVGGCFDILCGGAGFDDEVFLQFVGLMHEIDLALSEKISQIKKTNERKQEIAREMAALNKALERSSSRADHPNDLVYVEGGLQDPIDPALGRFQSAEEQQAFEREVKFYRDNPLKNSVFLEFAKPFGLNIPQEKIAEYENAPVFRRGDVQARIEELQHELDKLNADQEVNMVDLQRLMNKRSEATQFTSNTIARWHDMAMGVINNFK
;
A
#
# COMPACT_ATOMS: atom_id res chain seq x y z
N MET A 1 -11.70 -2.89 15.96
CA MET A 1 -10.64 -2.78 16.97
C MET A 1 -10.58 -4.11 17.68
N SER A 2 -9.63 -4.94 17.30
CA SER A 2 -9.40 -6.25 17.91
C SER A 2 -7.91 -6.26 18.23
N ASP A 3 -7.59 -5.87 19.46
CA ASP A 3 -6.25 -5.95 20.01
C ASP A 3 -5.88 -7.43 20.11
N LEU A 4 -5.08 -7.92 19.15
CA LEU A 4 -4.39 -9.20 19.28
C LEU A 4 -3.30 -9.02 20.33
N ASN A 5 -3.69 -9.31 21.56
CA ASN A 5 -2.85 -9.24 22.73
C ASN A 5 -1.72 -10.28 22.61
N VAL A 6 -0.52 -9.83 22.22
CA VAL A 6 0.72 -10.64 22.09
C VAL A 6 1.26 -11.06 23.48
N SER A 7 0.55 -10.81 24.58
CA SER A 7 1.01 -11.09 25.94
C SER A 7 0.77 -12.53 26.43
N SER A 8 0.17 -13.42 25.64
CA SER A 8 -0.30 -14.73 26.14
C SER A 8 0.61 -15.92 25.82
N VAL A 9 1.76 -15.75 25.17
CA VAL A 9 2.68 -16.88 24.91
C VAL A 9 3.63 -17.11 26.11
N GLY A 10 3.06 -17.03 27.32
CA GLY A 10 3.69 -17.43 28.57
C GLY A 10 3.19 -18.81 28.99
N GLY A 11 3.30 -19.80 28.09
CA GLY A 11 2.94 -21.18 28.40
C GLY A 11 3.92 -21.75 29.43
N CYS A 12 3.42 -22.04 30.63
CA CYS A 12 4.16 -22.76 31.66
C CYS A 12 4.70 -24.08 31.11
N PHE A 13 6.02 -24.25 31.25
CA PHE A 13 6.76 -25.48 31.01
C PHE A 13 6.47 -26.49 32.13
N ASP A 14 5.28 -27.08 32.15
CA ASP A 14 4.98 -28.22 33.03
C ASP A 14 5.33 -29.53 32.30
N ILE A 15 6.62 -29.85 32.30
CA ILE A 15 7.14 -31.15 31.87
C ILE A 15 7.08 -32.10 33.06
N LEU A 16 5.92 -32.62 33.43
CA LEU A 16 5.88 -33.81 34.28
C LEU A 16 4.57 -34.58 34.07
N CYS A 17 4.75 -35.88 33.77
CA CYS A 17 3.78 -36.99 33.85
C CYS A 17 2.99 -37.35 32.59
N GLY A 18 3.52 -38.31 31.80
CA GLY A 18 2.67 -39.31 31.15
C GLY A 18 3.21 -40.00 29.90
N GLY A 19 3.84 -41.17 30.06
CA GLY A 19 3.70 -42.38 29.23
C GLY A 19 3.96 -42.40 27.71
N ALA A 20 3.90 -41.30 26.98
CA ALA A 20 4.44 -41.16 25.65
C ALA A 20 5.94 -40.85 25.78
N GLY A 21 6.76 -41.34 24.86
CA GLY A 21 8.18 -40.98 24.85
C GLY A 21 8.29 -39.46 24.87
N PHE A 22 8.95 -38.91 25.89
CA PHE A 22 9.21 -37.47 26.05
C PHE A 22 9.67 -36.82 24.72
N ASP A 23 10.32 -37.60 23.88
CA ASP A 23 10.83 -37.31 22.55
C ASP A 23 9.74 -36.94 21.52
N ASP A 24 8.62 -37.67 21.51
CA ASP A 24 7.52 -37.44 20.55
C ASP A 24 6.76 -36.16 20.90
N GLU A 25 6.59 -35.88 22.19
CA GLU A 25 5.87 -34.70 22.68
C GLU A 25 6.67 -33.41 22.44
N VAL A 26 8.00 -33.43 22.70
CA VAL A 26 8.89 -32.31 22.39
C VAL A 26 9.00 -32.08 20.88
N PHE A 27 9.06 -33.15 20.08
CA PHE A 27 9.07 -33.04 18.62
C PHE A 27 7.77 -32.46 18.06
N LEU A 28 6.62 -32.96 18.51
CA LEU A 28 5.30 -32.45 18.09
C LEU A 28 5.09 -30.99 18.50
N GLN A 29 5.50 -30.60 19.70
CA GLN A 29 5.46 -29.19 20.14
C GLN A 29 6.36 -28.30 19.27
N PHE A 30 7.55 -28.77 18.89
CA PHE A 30 8.42 -28.02 17.98
C PHE A 30 7.82 -27.86 16.58
N VAL A 31 7.27 -28.94 16.01
CA VAL A 31 6.61 -28.90 14.69
C VAL A 31 5.43 -27.92 14.72
N GLY A 32 4.65 -27.92 15.82
CA GLY A 32 3.58 -26.94 16.04
C GLY A 32 4.09 -25.50 16.06
N LEU A 33 5.11 -25.21 16.87
CA LEU A 33 5.71 -23.87 16.98
C LEU A 33 6.32 -23.38 15.66
N MET A 34 7.01 -24.24 14.91
CA MET A 34 7.53 -23.90 13.58
C MET A 34 6.42 -23.61 12.59
N HIS A 35 5.34 -24.39 12.61
CA HIS A 35 4.19 -24.17 11.74
C HIS A 35 3.51 -22.82 12.03
N GLU A 36 3.34 -22.48 13.30
CA GLU A 36 2.80 -21.17 13.71
C GLU A 36 3.67 -20.01 13.25
N ILE A 37 5.00 -20.13 13.39
CA ILE A 37 5.95 -19.11 12.93
C ILE A 37 5.90 -18.97 11.40
N ASP A 38 5.84 -20.07 10.66
CA ASP A 38 5.77 -20.05 9.20
C ASP A 38 4.46 -19.45 8.69
N LEU A 39 3.33 -19.72 9.36
CA LEU A 39 2.05 -19.07 9.06
C LEU A 39 2.11 -17.56 9.30
N ALA A 40 2.64 -17.13 10.44
CA ALA A 40 2.79 -15.71 10.77
C ALA A 40 3.75 -14.99 9.80
N LEU A 41 4.83 -15.65 9.36
CA LEU A 41 5.74 -15.13 8.34
C LEU A 41 5.05 -14.96 7.00
N SER A 42 4.29 -15.97 6.55
CA SER A 42 3.53 -15.92 5.30
C SER A 42 2.52 -14.76 5.30
N GLU A 43 1.81 -14.58 6.41
CA GLU A 43 0.87 -13.48 6.58
C GLU A 43 1.57 -12.12 6.50
N LYS A 44 2.68 -11.94 7.22
CA LYS A 44 3.44 -10.68 7.20
C LYS A 44 4.02 -10.37 5.83
N ILE A 45 4.53 -11.37 5.11
CA ILE A 45 5.00 -11.20 3.72
C ILE A 45 3.85 -10.77 2.81
N SER A 46 2.66 -11.37 2.96
CA SER A 46 1.46 -10.99 2.20
C SER A 46 1.03 -9.55 2.47
N GLN A 47 1.06 -9.13 3.75
CA GLN A 47 0.77 -7.74 4.15
C GLN A 47 1.76 -6.76 3.52
N ILE A 48 3.07 -7.02 3.61
CA ILE A 48 4.11 -6.19 2.99
C ILE A 48 3.91 -6.08 1.47
N LYS A 49 3.56 -7.18 0.81
CA LYS A 49 3.29 -7.17 -0.63
C LYS A 49 2.12 -6.25 -0.99
N LYS A 50 1.01 -6.34 -0.26
CA LYS A 50 -0.16 -5.46 -0.45
C LYS A 50 0.18 -4.00 -0.20
N THR A 51 0.94 -3.70 0.86
CA THR A 51 1.43 -2.34 1.14
C THR A 51 2.27 -1.82 -0.03
N ASN A 52 3.19 -2.61 -0.56
CA ASN A 52 4.01 -2.22 -1.71
C ASN A 52 3.19 -2.00 -2.99
N GLU A 53 2.19 -2.84 -3.26
CA GLU A 53 1.27 -2.66 -4.38
C GLU A 53 0.51 -1.32 -4.27
N ARG A 54 -0.01 -1.01 -3.07
CA ARG A 54 -0.69 0.27 -2.82
C ARG A 54 0.25 1.48 -2.96
N LYS A 55 1.48 1.40 -2.45
CA LYS A 55 2.49 2.46 -2.63
C LYS A 55 2.80 2.72 -4.11
N GLN A 56 2.89 1.66 -4.92
CA GLN A 56 3.11 1.80 -6.36
C GLN A 56 1.90 2.46 -7.05
N GLU A 57 0.69 2.12 -6.64
CA GLU A 57 -0.53 2.74 -7.16
C GLU A 57 -0.57 4.24 -6.85
N ILE A 58 -0.33 4.62 -5.58
CA ILE A 58 -0.23 6.01 -5.14
C ILE A 58 0.85 6.76 -5.93
N ALA A 59 2.02 6.16 -6.13
CA ALA A 59 3.10 6.77 -6.91
C ALA A 59 2.69 7.00 -8.38
N ARG A 60 1.94 6.08 -8.99
CA ARG A 60 1.40 6.26 -10.35
C ARG A 60 0.36 7.37 -10.40
N GLU A 61 -0.53 7.43 -9.41
CA GLU A 61 -1.56 8.47 -9.29
C GLU A 61 -0.92 9.85 -9.14
N MET A 62 0.01 10.02 -8.19
CA MET A 62 0.77 11.27 -8.03
C MET A 62 1.54 11.65 -9.30
N ALA A 63 2.15 10.70 -10.01
CA ALA A 63 2.84 10.99 -11.27
C ALA A 63 1.87 11.46 -12.36
N ALA A 64 0.67 10.89 -12.45
CA ALA A 64 -0.36 11.32 -13.39
C ALA A 64 -0.87 12.73 -13.07
N LEU A 65 -1.08 13.04 -11.79
CA LEU A 65 -1.53 14.36 -11.32
C LEU A 65 -0.44 15.43 -11.52
N ASN A 66 0.81 15.14 -11.18
CA ASN A 66 1.93 16.05 -11.45
C ASN A 66 2.10 16.32 -12.95
N LYS A 67 1.98 15.28 -13.78
CA LYS A 67 2.01 15.44 -15.25
C LYS A 67 0.86 16.29 -15.76
N ALA A 68 -0.34 16.17 -15.17
CA ALA A 68 -1.48 17.02 -15.49
C ALA A 68 -1.21 18.50 -15.13
N LEU A 69 -0.63 18.75 -13.96
CA LEU A 69 -0.22 20.08 -13.52
C LEU A 69 0.84 20.69 -14.45
N GLU A 70 1.89 19.96 -14.79
CA GLU A 70 2.95 20.40 -15.71
C GLU A 70 2.41 20.73 -17.11
N ARG A 71 1.47 19.93 -17.62
CA ARG A 71 0.81 20.22 -18.91
C ARG A 71 -0.02 21.50 -18.86
N SER A 72 -0.67 21.77 -17.73
CA SER A 72 -1.45 23.00 -17.54
C SER A 72 -0.60 24.26 -17.32
N SER A 73 0.71 24.12 -17.04
CA SER A 73 1.56 25.18 -16.50
C SER A 73 2.06 26.23 -17.49
N SER A 74 1.58 26.26 -18.74
CA SER A 74 1.99 27.31 -19.70
C SER A 74 1.44 28.71 -19.37
N ARG A 75 0.51 28.83 -18.41
CA ARG A 75 -0.04 30.13 -17.97
C ARG A 75 -0.57 30.18 -16.52
N ALA A 76 -0.43 29.10 -15.76
CA ALA A 76 -1.27 28.83 -14.59
C ALA A 76 -0.53 29.00 -13.25
N ASP A 77 -0.65 30.17 -12.63
CA ASP A 77 -0.15 30.46 -11.28
C ASP A 77 -1.28 30.52 -10.24
N HIS A 78 -2.56 30.40 -10.65
CA HIS A 78 -3.69 30.59 -9.75
C HIS A 78 -4.37 29.25 -9.36
N PRO A 79 -4.76 29.06 -8.08
CA PRO A 79 -5.39 27.81 -7.62
C PRO A 79 -6.74 27.49 -8.28
N ASN A 80 -7.39 28.48 -8.89
CA ASN A 80 -8.65 28.32 -9.62
C ASN A 80 -8.47 27.88 -11.08
N ASP A 81 -7.23 27.79 -11.56
CA ASP A 81 -6.97 27.44 -12.95
C ASP A 81 -7.43 26.01 -13.24
N LEU A 82 -7.98 25.82 -14.44
CA LEU A 82 -8.50 24.52 -14.88
C LEU A 82 -7.38 23.61 -15.37
N VAL A 83 -7.42 22.37 -14.90
CA VAL A 83 -6.45 21.31 -15.19
C VAL A 83 -7.20 20.08 -15.70
N TYR A 84 -6.70 19.49 -16.79
CA TYR A 84 -7.20 18.20 -17.27
C TYR A 84 -6.35 17.07 -16.73
N VAL A 85 -7.00 16.10 -16.10
CA VAL A 85 -6.38 14.87 -15.61
C VAL A 85 -6.78 13.73 -16.54
N GLU A 86 -5.79 13.17 -17.23
CA GLU A 86 -5.97 12.04 -18.16
C GLU A 86 -6.41 10.80 -17.36
N GLY A 87 -7.61 10.28 -17.64
CA GLY A 87 -8.23 9.19 -16.86
C GLY A 87 -9.16 9.65 -15.73
N GLY A 88 -9.27 10.97 -15.50
CA GLY A 88 -10.09 11.56 -14.44
C GLY A 88 -9.42 11.59 -13.08
N LEU A 89 -9.90 12.47 -12.20
CA LEU A 89 -9.62 12.40 -10.77
C LEU A 89 -10.67 11.48 -10.18
N GLN A 90 -10.25 10.41 -9.50
CA GLN A 90 -11.16 9.68 -8.62
C GLN A 90 -11.40 10.58 -7.42
N ASP A 91 -12.55 11.26 -7.39
CA ASP A 91 -12.94 12.19 -6.33
C ASP A 91 -12.69 11.55 -4.96
N PRO A 92 -11.69 12.05 -4.22
CA PRO A 92 -11.41 11.63 -2.86
C PRO A 92 -11.81 12.70 -1.85
N ILE A 93 -12.35 13.82 -2.34
CA ILE A 93 -12.98 14.84 -1.52
C ILE A 93 -14.17 14.14 -0.89
N ASP A 94 -14.09 13.94 0.42
CA ASP A 94 -15.17 13.47 1.27
C ASP A 94 -16.49 14.06 0.74
N PRO A 95 -17.48 13.24 0.32
CA PRO A 95 -18.72 13.75 -0.25
C PRO A 95 -19.46 14.69 0.71
N ALA A 96 -19.10 14.70 2.00
CA ALA A 96 -19.56 15.66 2.99
C ALA A 96 -18.91 17.05 2.91
N LEU A 97 -17.69 17.17 2.37
CA LEU A 97 -16.98 18.45 2.20
C LEU A 97 -17.33 19.15 0.89
N GLY A 98 -17.78 18.41 -0.13
CA GLY A 98 -18.22 18.95 -1.40
C GLY A 98 -17.10 19.66 -2.17
N ARG A 99 -17.02 19.44 -3.48
CA ARG A 99 -16.07 20.16 -4.33
C ARG A 99 -16.30 21.68 -4.36
N PHE A 100 -17.50 22.11 -3.98
CA PHE A 100 -17.93 23.51 -3.97
C PHE A 100 -18.58 23.82 -2.63
N GLN A 101 -18.24 24.96 -2.03
CA GLN A 101 -18.82 25.38 -0.76
C GLN A 101 -20.26 25.86 -0.92
N SER A 102 -20.67 26.18 -2.15
CA SER A 102 -22.01 26.65 -2.49
C SER A 102 -22.45 26.24 -3.89
N ALA A 103 -23.76 26.20 -4.12
CA ALA A 103 -24.34 25.98 -5.45
C ALA A 103 -23.97 27.10 -6.45
N GLU A 104 -23.70 28.31 -5.97
CA GLU A 104 -23.26 29.43 -6.81
C GLU A 104 -21.85 29.20 -7.34
N GLU A 105 -20.96 28.66 -6.51
CA GLU A 105 -19.59 28.33 -6.90
C GLU A 105 -19.55 27.17 -7.90
N GLN A 106 -20.42 26.17 -7.70
CA GLN A 106 -20.62 25.10 -8.68
C GLN A 106 -21.12 25.64 -10.03
N GLN A 107 -22.12 26.53 -10.03
CA GLN A 107 -22.61 27.15 -11.27
C GLN A 107 -21.58 28.07 -11.92
N ALA A 108 -20.75 28.75 -11.15
CA ALA A 108 -19.66 29.57 -11.67
C ALA A 108 -18.60 28.69 -12.37
N PHE A 109 -18.24 27.58 -11.73
CA PHE A 109 -17.35 26.58 -12.31
C PHE A 109 -17.92 25.96 -13.58
N GLU A 110 -19.20 25.59 -13.60
CA GLU A 110 -19.87 25.06 -14.80
C GLU A 110 -19.91 26.08 -15.95
N ARG A 111 -20.15 27.37 -15.64
CA ARG A 111 -20.09 28.46 -16.62
C ARG A 111 -18.69 28.65 -17.17
N GLU A 112 -17.68 28.56 -16.31
CA GLU A 112 -16.27 28.68 -16.68
C GLU A 112 -15.84 27.51 -17.57
N VAL A 113 -16.11 26.27 -17.16
CA VAL A 113 -15.89 25.06 -17.97
C VAL A 113 -16.59 25.16 -19.32
N LYS A 114 -17.85 25.63 -19.35
CA LYS A 114 -18.59 25.83 -20.59
C LYS A 114 -17.93 26.88 -21.49
N PHE A 115 -17.49 28.01 -20.93
CA PHE A 115 -16.76 29.04 -21.68
C PHE A 115 -15.47 28.50 -22.31
N TYR A 116 -14.74 27.64 -21.58
CA TYR A 116 -13.53 26.98 -22.07
C TYR A 116 -13.79 25.89 -23.11
N ARG A 117 -14.94 25.18 -23.03
CA ARG A 117 -15.38 24.22 -24.05
C ARG A 117 -15.82 24.93 -25.33
N ASP A 118 -16.57 26.02 -25.21
CA ASP A 118 -17.06 26.81 -26.34
C ASP A 118 -15.92 27.58 -27.05
N ASN A 119 -14.77 27.79 -26.38
CA ASN A 119 -13.60 28.48 -26.92
C ASN A 119 -12.29 27.67 -26.72
N PRO A 120 -12.10 26.55 -27.44
CA PRO A 120 -10.96 25.66 -27.24
C PRO A 120 -9.60 26.34 -27.50
N LEU A 121 -9.53 27.34 -28.39
CA LEU A 121 -8.31 28.11 -28.67
C LEU A 121 -7.86 29.02 -27.52
N LYS A 122 -8.75 29.34 -26.57
CA LYS A 122 -8.42 30.09 -25.35
C LYS A 122 -8.03 29.18 -24.18
N ASN A 123 -8.19 27.87 -24.37
CA ASN A 123 -7.90 26.85 -23.37
C ASN A 123 -6.46 26.34 -23.56
N SER A 124 -5.57 26.63 -22.61
CA SER A 124 -4.19 26.10 -22.60
C SER A 124 -4.17 24.58 -22.63
N VAL A 125 -5.19 23.94 -22.05
CA VAL A 125 -5.34 22.49 -21.97
C VAL A 125 -5.69 21.87 -23.34
N PHE A 126 -6.47 22.56 -24.18
CA PHE A 126 -6.81 22.07 -25.52
C PHE A 126 -5.59 22.17 -26.46
N LEU A 127 -4.83 23.26 -26.36
CA LEU A 127 -3.60 23.45 -27.13
C LEU A 127 -2.58 22.34 -26.83
N GLU A 128 -2.49 21.90 -25.58
CA GLU A 128 -1.67 20.77 -25.14
C GLU A 128 -2.23 19.42 -25.63
N PHE A 129 -3.54 19.20 -25.51
CA PHE A 129 -4.22 18.00 -26.02
C PHE A 129 -4.06 17.85 -27.54
N ALA A 130 -4.05 18.96 -28.28
CA ALA A 130 -3.89 19.00 -29.72
C ALA A 130 -2.43 18.79 -30.19
N LYS A 131 -1.41 18.98 -29.34
CA LYS A 131 0.01 18.84 -29.71
C LYS A 131 0.36 17.51 -30.40
N PRO A 132 -0.14 16.34 -29.96
CA PRO A 132 0.18 15.06 -30.60
C PRO A 132 -0.48 14.89 -31.99
N PHE A 133 -1.56 15.62 -32.25
CA PHE A 133 -2.40 15.46 -33.44
C PHE A 133 -2.15 16.54 -34.51
N GLY A 134 -1.45 17.63 -34.17
CA GLY A 134 -1.21 18.73 -35.09
C GLY A 134 -2.51 19.41 -35.54
N LEU A 135 -2.60 19.79 -36.83
CA LEU A 135 -3.79 20.42 -37.42
C LEU A 135 -4.94 19.43 -37.69
N ASN A 136 -4.69 18.12 -37.63
CA ASN A 136 -5.66 17.07 -37.95
C ASN A 136 -6.05 16.31 -36.68
N ILE A 137 -6.88 16.95 -35.85
CA ILE A 137 -7.45 16.30 -34.68
C ILE A 137 -8.69 15.50 -35.11
N PRO A 138 -8.75 14.17 -34.89
CA PRO A 138 -9.94 13.38 -35.19
C PRO A 138 -11.15 13.89 -34.40
N GLN A 139 -12.32 13.92 -35.02
CA GLN A 139 -13.56 14.41 -34.40
C GLN A 139 -13.91 13.63 -33.10
N GLU A 140 -13.59 12.33 -33.06
CA GLU A 140 -13.74 11.48 -31.87
C GLU A 140 -12.86 11.94 -30.70
N LYS A 141 -11.64 12.41 -30.98
CA LYS A 141 -10.72 12.93 -29.95
C LYS A 141 -11.14 14.30 -29.44
N ILE A 142 -11.75 15.13 -30.29
CA ILE A 142 -12.39 16.38 -29.87
C ILE A 142 -13.57 16.07 -28.94
N ALA A 143 -14.39 15.08 -29.27
CA ALA A 143 -15.51 14.64 -28.42
C ALA A 143 -15.03 14.04 -27.08
N GLU A 144 -13.91 13.29 -27.06
CA GLU A 144 -13.29 12.83 -25.81
C GLU A 144 -12.83 14.01 -24.93
N TYR A 145 -12.27 15.06 -25.54
CA TYR A 145 -11.86 16.27 -24.84
C TYR A 145 -13.04 17.11 -24.34
N GLU A 146 -14.11 17.23 -25.13
CA GLU A 146 -15.33 17.95 -24.73
C GLU A 146 -16.04 17.27 -23.57
N ASN A 147 -15.93 15.94 -23.44
CA ASN A 147 -16.52 15.17 -22.35
C ASN A 147 -15.55 14.89 -21.20
N ALA A 148 -14.28 15.27 -21.34
CA ALA A 148 -13.27 15.05 -20.33
C ALA A 148 -13.59 15.82 -19.03
N PRO A 149 -13.39 15.19 -17.85
CA PRO A 149 -13.53 15.87 -16.58
C PRO A 149 -12.38 16.86 -16.38
N VAL A 150 -12.72 18.08 -15.97
CA VAL A 150 -11.77 19.17 -15.72
C VAL A 150 -11.79 19.48 -14.22
N PHE A 151 -10.61 19.69 -13.64
CA PHE A 151 -10.40 19.90 -12.22
C PHE A 151 -9.80 21.27 -11.94
N ARG A 152 -10.05 21.86 -10.76
CA ARG A 152 -9.27 23.04 -10.37
C ARG A 152 -7.86 22.58 -9.99
N ARG A 153 -6.88 23.44 -10.23
CA ARG A 153 -5.50 23.20 -9.82
C ARG A 153 -5.40 22.94 -8.31
N GLY A 154 -6.15 23.70 -7.50
CA GLY A 154 -6.24 23.49 -6.06
C GLY A 154 -6.75 22.10 -5.67
N ASP A 155 -7.76 21.57 -6.39
CA ASP A 155 -8.29 20.22 -6.15
C ASP A 155 -7.23 19.15 -6.44
N VAL A 156 -6.49 19.31 -7.53
CA VAL A 156 -5.41 18.41 -7.94
C VAL A 156 -4.24 18.46 -6.95
N GLN A 157 -3.88 19.65 -6.46
CA GLN A 157 -2.83 19.84 -5.46
C GLN A 157 -3.23 19.24 -4.11
N ALA A 158 -4.46 19.48 -3.65
CA ALA A 158 -4.99 18.89 -2.41
C ALA A 158 -4.97 17.36 -2.46
N ARG A 159 -5.31 16.76 -3.60
CA ARG A 159 -5.19 15.31 -3.78
C ARG A 159 -3.74 14.83 -3.75
N ILE A 160 -2.81 15.55 -4.35
CA ILE A 160 -1.38 15.20 -4.25
C ILE A 160 -0.93 15.21 -2.79
N GLU A 161 -1.33 16.22 -2.00
CA GLU A 161 -1.01 16.30 -0.57
C GLU A 161 -1.63 15.14 0.24
N GLU A 162 -2.88 14.77 -0.05
CA GLU A 162 -3.54 13.63 0.58
C GLU A 162 -2.81 12.30 0.26
N LEU A 163 -2.44 12.09 -1.01
CA LEU A 163 -1.68 10.92 -1.46
C LEU A 163 -0.29 10.86 -0.82
N GLN A 164 0.35 12.01 -0.60
CA GLN A 164 1.61 12.09 0.14
C GLN A 164 1.43 11.67 1.61
N HIS A 165 0.37 12.15 2.27
CA HIS A 165 0.05 11.72 3.63
C HIS A 165 -0.27 10.22 3.73
N GLU A 166 -1.00 9.67 2.76
CA GLU A 166 -1.26 8.23 2.68
C GLU A 166 0.06 7.45 2.50
N LEU A 167 0.96 7.94 1.64
CA LEU A 167 2.27 7.33 1.41
C LEU A 167 3.14 7.33 2.68
N ASP A 168 3.15 8.43 3.43
CA ASP A 168 3.89 8.54 4.69
C ASP A 168 3.36 7.55 5.74
N LYS A 169 2.04 7.40 5.83
CA LYS A 169 1.42 6.40 6.71
C LYS A 169 1.81 4.99 6.30
N LEU A 170 1.76 4.66 5.01
CA LEU A 170 2.16 3.35 4.51
C LEU A 170 3.66 3.07 4.71
N ASN A 171 4.52 4.10 4.66
CA ASN A 171 5.93 3.98 5.00
C ASN A 171 6.12 3.61 6.47
N ALA A 172 5.44 4.31 7.38
CA ALA A 172 5.48 4.01 8.81
C ALA A 172 4.98 2.58 9.11
N ASP A 173 3.86 2.18 8.49
CA ASP A 173 3.33 0.81 8.63
C ASP A 173 4.28 -0.24 8.06
N GLN A 174 4.99 0.07 6.97
CA GLN A 174 5.99 -0.82 6.39
C GLN A 174 7.20 -1.00 7.32
N GLU A 175 7.68 0.06 7.97
CA GLU A 175 8.76 -0.03 8.95
C GLU A 175 8.40 -0.97 10.11
N VAL A 176 7.20 -0.82 10.66
CA VAL A 176 6.68 -1.72 11.71
C VAL A 176 6.63 -3.16 11.22
N ASN A 177 6.08 -3.39 10.01
CA ASN A 177 5.99 -4.73 9.44
C ASN A 177 7.36 -5.37 9.17
N MET A 178 8.37 -4.58 8.79
CA MET A 178 9.74 -5.07 8.60
C MET A 178 10.40 -5.46 9.93
N VAL A 179 10.17 -4.70 11.00
CA VAL A 179 10.63 -5.07 12.35
C VAL A 179 9.97 -6.36 12.81
N ASP A 180 8.67 -6.51 12.60
CA ASP A 180 7.95 -7.75 12.94
C ASP A 180 8.43 -8.95 12.11
N LEU A 181 8.69 -8.75 10.82
CA LEU A 181 9.26 -9.78 9.95
C LEU A 181 10.63 -10.24 10.47
N GLN A 182 11.52 -9.31 10.81
CA GLN A 182 12.83 -9.64 11.39
C GLN A 182 12.69 -10.40 12.71
N ARG A 183 11.76 -9.99 13.58
CA ARG A 183 11.48 -10.70 14.83
C ARG A 183 11.02 -12.14 14.58
N LEU A 184 10.11 -12.36 13.64
CA LEU A 184 9.64 -13.69 13.28
C LEU A 184 10.76 -14.55 12.65
N MET A 185 11.58 -13.96 11.78
CA MET A 185 12.75 -14.65 11.21
C MET A 185 13.77 -15.06 12.27
N ASN A 186 14.02 -14.17 13.24
CA ASN A 186 14.91 -14.46 14.36
C ASN A 186 14.34 -15.58 15.24
N LYS A 187 13.04 -15.53 15.58
CA LYS A 187 12.35 -16.61 16.31
C LYS A 187 12.42 -17.95 15.58
N ARG A 188 12.21 -17.95 14.26
CA ARG A 188 12.34 -19.15 13.42
C ARG A 188 13.75 -19.73 13.46
N SER A 189 14.75 -18.86 13.34
CA SER A 189 16.16 -19.23 13.39
C SER A 189 16.52 -19.83 14.76
N GLU A 190 16.10 -19.17 15.84
CA GLU A 190 16.29 -19.64 17.22
C GLU A 190 15.62 -21.01 17.45
N ALA A 191 14.37 -21.18 17.02
CA ALA A 191 13.68 -22.46 17.13
C ALA A 191 14.40 -23.57 16.34
N THR A 192 14.91 -23.26 15.15
CA THR A 192 15.66 -24.21 14.33
C THR A 192 16.99 -24.61 15.00
N GLN A 193 17.72 -23.63 15.57
CA GLN A 193 18.97 -23.89 16.31
C GLN A 193 18.72 -24.69 17.58
N PHE A 194 17.66 -24.36 18.34
CA PHE A 194 17.25 -25.11 19.52
C PHE A 194 17.00 -26.58 19.18
N THR A 195 16.27 -26.86 18.11
CA THR A 195 16.00 -28.23 17.67
C THR A 195 17.25 -28.95 17.20
N SER A 196 18.11 -28.29 16.43
CA SER A 196 19.38 -28.87 16.01
C SER A 196 20.26 -29.26 17.21
N ASN A 197 20.36 -28.38 18.22
CA ASN A 197 21.09 -28.64 19.45
C ASN A 197 20.46 -29.75 20.29
N THR A 198 19.14 -29.80 20.35
CA THR A 198 18.39 -30.84 21.06
C THR A 198 18.66 -32.19 20.40
N ILE A 199 18.45 -32.32 19.08
CA ILE A 199 18.72 -33.55 18.31
C ILE A 199 20.17 -34.01 18.47
N ALA A 200 21.15 -33.08 18.42
CA ALA A 200 22.56 -33.42 18.60
C ALA A 200 22.83 -34.01 20.00
N ARG A 201 22.30 -33.38 21.07
CA ARG A 201 22.42 -33.91 22.43
C ARG A 201 21.76 -35.28 22.59
N TRP A 202 20.60 -35.47 21.97
CA TRP A 202 19.91 -36.76 21.94
C TRP A 202 20.77 -37.85 21.30
N HIS A 203 21.34 -37.55 20.13
CA HIS A 203 22.23 -38.45 19.42
C HIS A 203 23.45 -38.83 20.28
N ASP A 204 24.09 -37.84 20.91
CA ASP A 204 25.25 -38.07 21.79
C ASP A 204 24.88 -38.93 23.01
N MET A 205 23.72 -38.69 23.61
CA MET A 205 23.22 -39.47 24.74
C MET A 205 22.93 -40.92 24.34
N ALA A 206 22.27 -41.14 23.20
CA ALA A 206 21.98 -42.46 22.66
C ALA A 206 23.28 -43.23 22.36
N MET A 207 24.27 -42.58 21.74
CA MET A 207 25.58 -43.18 21.47
C MET A 207 26.35 -43.51 22.76
N GLY A 208 26.25 -42.66 23.79
CA GLY A 208 26.83 -42.93 25.11
C GLY A 208 26.22 -44.16 25.77
N VAL A 209 24.90 -44.33 25.71
CA VAL A 209 24.20 -45.51 26.20
C VAL A 209 24.64 -46.76 25.43
N ILE A 210 24.66 -46.70 24.10
CA ILE A 210 25.09 -47.83 23.25
C ILE A 210 26.54 -48.24 23.57
N ASN A 211 27.44 -47.28 23.78
CA ASN A 211 28.83 -47.56 24.12
C ASN A 211 28.98 -48.22 25.50
N ASN A 212 28.11 -47.90 26.47
CA ASN A 212 28.10 -48.54 27.79
C ASN A 212 27.50 -49.96 27.80
N PHE A 213 26.81 -50.36 26.72
CA PHE A 213 26.27 -51.72 26.54
C PHE A 213 27.18 -52.65 25.73
N LYS A 214 28.35 -52.17 25.27
CA LYS A 214 29.40 -52.99 24.64
C LYS A 214 30.45 -53.38 25.67
#